data_AF-A0A2V8T3P9-F1
#
_entry.id   AF-A0A2V8T3P9-F1
#
_cell.length_a   1.000
_cell.length_b   1.000
_cell.length_c   1.000
_cell.angle_alpha   90.00
_cell.angle_beta   90.00
_cell.angle_gamma   90.00
#
_symmetry.space_group_name_H-M   'P 1'
#
loop_
_entity.id
_entity.type
_entity.pdbx_description
1 polymer ?
#
loop_
_entity_poly.entity_id
_entity_poly.type
_entity_poly.pdbx_seq_one_letter_code
_entity_poly.pdbx_strand_id
1 'polypeptide(L)'
;MMSGQLPIHWAINKRWSATVRPEVFWDRDGRWTLARQTVKATTTTLEYRIPYKETNTILRVEHRWDDSKGPDGGFFRGGEVRPGVLGLTPAQHLLVFGLIFTFDH
;
A
#
# COMPACT_ATOMS: atom_id res chain seq x y z
N MET A 1 3.20 1.84 21.22
CA MET A 1 2.66 1.53 19.87
C MET A 1 1.87 2.72 19.37
N MET A 2 2.10 3.16 18.13
CA MET A 2 1.30 4.21 17.47
C MET A 2 1.09 3.82 16.01
N SER A 3 -0.16 3.81 15.56
CA SER A 3 -0.53 3.61 14.16
C SER A 3 -1.35 4.80 13.70
N GLY A 4 -0.95 5.43 12.61
CA GLY A 4 -1.67 6.53 12.00
C GLY A 4 -1.94 6.24 10.53
N GLN A 5 -3.15 6.53 10.09
CA GLN A 5 -3.52 6.52 8.68
C GLN A 5 -4.10 7.89 8.34
N LEU A 6 -3.69 8.47 7.22
CA LEU A 6 -4.24 9.74 6.73
C LEU A 6 -4.76 9.53 5.30
N PRO A 7 -6.00 9.06 5.11
CA PRO A 7 -6.56 8.93 3.78
C PRO A 7 -6.91 10.33 3.24
N ILE A 8 -6.36 10.66 2.07
CA ILE A 8 -6.67 11.88 1.34
C ILE A 8 -7.28 11.49 0.00
N HIS A 9 -8.51 11.90 -0.24
CA HIS A 9 -9.26 11.60 -1.46
C HIS A 9 -9.53 12.87 -2.24
N TRP A 10 -9.24 12.84 -3.54
CA TRP A 10 -9.46 13.94 -4.47
C TRP A 10 -10.33 13.44 -5.64
N ALA A 11 -11.52 14.04 -5.76
CA ALA A 11 -12.35 13.91 -6.95
C ALA A 11 -11.93 14.99 -7.96
N ILE A 12 -11.13 14.61 -8.96
CA ILE A 12 -10.58 15.53 -9.95
C ILE A 12 -11.68 15.97 -10.92
N ASN A 13 -12.53 15.03 -11.34
CA ASN A 13 -13.73 15.29 -12.13
C ASN A 13 -14.72 14.11 -11.97
N LYS A 14 -15.83 14.14 -12.72
CA LYS A 14 -16.85 13.06 -12.66
C LYS A 14 -16.32 11.67 -13.00
N ARG A 15 -15.21 11.57 -13.73
CA ARG A 15 -14.62 10.31 -14.18
C ARG A 15 -13.35 9.93 -13.41
N TRP A 16 -12.60 10.89 -12.87
CA TRP A 16 -11.31 10.63 -12.23
C TRP A 16 -11.35 10.91 -10.73
N SER A 17 -10.95 9.91 -9.95
CA SER A 17 -10.67 10.06 -8.52
C SER A 17 -9.27 9.55 -8.19
N ALA A 18 -8.57 10.23 -7.30
CA ALA A 18 -7.29 9.81 -6.77
C ALA A 18 -7.38 9.74 -5.24
N THR A 19 -6.80 8.70 -4.65
CA THR A 19 -6.73 8.53 -3.20
C THR A 19 -5.30 8.25 -2.82
N VAL A 20 -4.78 8.95 -1.82
CA VAL A 20 -3.46 8.68 -1.24
C VAL A 20 -3.67 8.40 0.23
N ARG A 21 -3.08 7.31 0.70
CA ARG A 21 -3.27 6.77 2.03
C ARG A 21 -1.91 6.38 2.60
N PRO A 22 -1.16 7.36 3.13
CA PRO A 22 -0.04 7.10 4.00
C PRO A 22 -0.53 6.43 5.28
N GLU A 23 0.17 5.36 5.64
CA GLU A 23 0.03 4.56 6.83
C GLU A 23 1.41 4.52 7.50
N VAL A 24 1.47 4.91 8.76
CA VAL A 24 2.69 4.84 9.56
C VAL A 24 2.41 3.98 10.77
N PHE A 25 3.14 2.88 10.88
CA PHE A 25 3.08 1.96 11.99
C PHE A 25 4.41 1.99 12.74
N TRP A 26 4.35 2.44 13.99
CA TRP A 26 5.50 2.56 14.88
C TRP A 26 5.40 1.55 16.03
N ASP A 27 6.11 0.43 15.90
CA ASP A 27 6.27 -0.55 16.97
C ASP A 27 7.60 -0.29 17.71
N ARG A 28 7.49 0.43 18.83
CA ARG A 28 8.64 0.78 19.69
C ARG A 28 9.13 -0.40 20.53
N ASP A 29 8.23 -1.34 20.86
CA ASP A 29 8.47 -2.37 21.88
C ASP A 29 8.67 -3.77 21.27
N GLY A 30 8.62 -3.91 19.94
CA GLY A 30 8.89 -5.16 19.22
C GLY A 30 7.90 -6.29 19.54
N ARG A 31 6.75 -5.96 20.13
CA ARG A 31 5.80 -6.93 20.68
C ARG A 31 5.02 -7.68 19.61
N TRP A 32 4.94 -7.14 18.40
CA TRP A 32 4.20 -7.75 17.28
C TRP A 32 5.10 -8.11 16.09
N THR A 33 6.21 -7.41 15.91
CA THR A 33 7.16 -7.65 14.82
C THR A 33 8.41 -8.44 15.24
N LEU A 34 8.48 -8.87 16.51
CA LEU A 34 9.62 -9.57 17.15
C LEU A 34 10.95 -8.77 17.12
N ALA A 35 10.91 -7.53 16.62
CA ALA A 35 12.06 -6.63 16.46
C ALA A 35 11.58 -5.18 16.49
N ARG A 36 12.45 -4.23 16.87
CA ARG A 36 12.13 -2.79 16.86
C ARG A 36 12.07 -2.30 15.41
N GLN A 37 10.87 -2.11 14.86
CA GLN A 37 10.70 -1.77 13.45
C GLN A 37 9.70 -0.63 13.26
N THR A 38 10.03 0.29 12.35
CA THR A 38 9.10 1.29 11.84
C THR A 38 8.67 0.87 10.45
N VAL A 39 7.37 0.57 10.29
CA VAL A 39 6.79 0.22 8.99
C VAL A 39 6.04 1.45 8.48
N LYS A 40 6.41 1.93 7.30
CA LYS A 40 5.72 3.00 6.60
C LYS A 40 5.13 2.41 5.33
N ALA A 41 3.83 2.48 5.18
CA ALA A 41 3.14 2.07 3.96
C ALA A 41 2.55 3.32 3.30
N THR A 42 2.75 3.49 2.01
CA THR A 42 2.07 4.55 1.24
C THR A 42 1.28 3.89 0.14
N THR A 43 -0.04 3.94 0.25
CA THR A 43 -0.94 3.43 -0.79
C THR A 43 -1.44 4.58 -1.63
N THR A 44 -1.27 4.48 -2.94
CA THR A 44 -1.76 5.45 -3.93
C THR A 44 -2.71 4.74 -4.86
N THR A 45 -3.95 5.21 -4.95
CA THR A 45 -5.01 4.62 -5.74
C THR A 45 -5.49 5.66 -6.75
N LEU A 46 -5.54 5.28 -8.02
CA LEU A 46 -6.12 6.07 -9.10
C LEU A 46 -7.32 5.32 -9.66
N GLU A 47 -8.43 6.00 -9.83
CA GLU A 47 -9.68 5.44 -10.31
C GLU A 47 -10.18 6.22 -11.51
N TYR A 48 -10.66 5.48 -12.51
CA TYR A 48 -11.32 6.01 -13.68
C TYR A 48 -12.69 5.36 -13.87
N ARG A 49 -13.74 6.19 -13.87
CA ARG A 49 -15.13 5.80 -14.01
C ARG A 49 -15.60 5.98 -15.45
N ILE A 50 -16.13 4.91 -16.01
CA ILE A 50 -16.70 4.81 -17.35
C ILE A 50 -18.20 4.52 -17.16
N PRO A 51 -19.05 5.56 -17.17
CA PRO A 51 -20.48 5.36 -17.19
C PRO A 51 -20.91 4.84 -18.58
N TYR A 52 -21.58 3.70 -18.63
CA TYR A 52 -22.12 3.10 -19.85
C TYR A 52 -23.56 2.62 -19.64
N LYS A 53 -24.52 3.40 -20.14
CA LYS A 53 -25.97 3.16 -19.97
C LYS A 53 -26.33 2.90 -18.50
N GLU A 54 -26.79 1.69 -18.15
CA GLU A 54 -27.18 1.25 -16.81
C GLU A 54 -26.03 0.60 -16.03
N THR A 55 -24.83 0.56 -16.63
CA THR A 55 -23.63 -0.02 -16.01
C THR A 55 -22.59 1.06 -15.74
N ASN A 56 -22.02 1.04 -14.54
CA ASN A 56 -20.90 1.91 -14.18
C ASN A 56 -19.64 1.05 -14.02
N THR A 57 -18.64 1.29 -14.85
CA THR A 57 -17.38 0.56 -14.77
C THR A 57 -16.32 1.44 -14.13
N ILE A 58 -15.59 0.93 -13.14
CA ILE A 58 -14.46 1.63 -12.51
C ILE A 58 -13.19 0.83 -12.76
N LEU A 59 -12.26 1.44 -13.47
CA LEU A 59 -10.87 1.01 -13.54
C LEU A 59 -10.14 1.57 -12.31
N ARG A 60 -9.49 0.71 -11.55
CA ARG A 60 -8.71 1.09 -10.36
C ARG A 60 -7.28 0.60 -10.53
N VAL A 61 -6.32 1.49 -10.35
CA VAL A 61 -4.90 1.17 -10.23
C VAL A 61 -4.48 1.55 -8.82
N GLU A 62 -3.92 0.60 -8.09
CA GLU A 62 -3.39 0.83 -6.75
C GLU A 62 -1.90 0.48 -6.72
N HIS A 63 -1.08 1.43 -6.33
CA HIS A 63 0.34 1.24 -6.07
C HIS A 63 0.59 1.44 -4.59
N ARG A 64 1.08 0.39 -3.95
CA ARG A 64 1.43 0.37 -2.54
C ARG A 64 2.94 0.22 -2.41
N TRP A 65 3.53 1.16 -1.68
CA TRP A 65 4.94 1.14 -1.34
C TRP A 65 5.09 0.96 0.17
N ASP A 66 5.63 -0.18 0.57
CA ASP A 66 5.91 -0.50 1.97
C ASP A 66 7.41 -0.36 2.22
N ASP A 67 7.81 0.55 3.11
CA ASP A 67 9.18 0.78 3.59
C ASP A 67 9.26 0.39 5.07
N SER A 68 9.97 -0.71 5.37
CA SER A 68 10.27 -1.14 6.74
C SER A 68 11.72 -0.77 7.07
N LYS A 69 11.91 0.14 8.03
CA LYS A 69 13.23 0.55 8.52
C LYS A 69 13.34 0.16 10.00
N GLY A 70 14.17 -0.84 10.29
CA GLY A 70 14.52 -1.27 11.65
C GLY A 70 15.92 -1.90 11.69
N PRO A 71 16.65 -1.83 12.82
CA PRO A 71 17.99 -2.44 12.97
C PRO A 71 18.01 -3.96 12.71
N ASP A 72 16.89 -4.64 12.97
CA ASP A 72 16.67 -6.08 12.78
C ASP A 72 15.49 -6.36 11.83
N GLY A 73 15.19 -5.45 10.89
CA GLY A 73 13.93 -5.49 10.13
C GLY A 73 13.98 -5.10 8.67
N GLY A 74 13.39 -5.96 7.85
CA GLY A 74 13.03 -5.72 6.46
C GLY A 74 12.36 -6.97 5.88
N PHE A 75 11.86 -6.89 4.64
CA PHE A 75 11.16 -8.00 4.01
C PHE A 75 12.14 -9.01 3.40
N PHE A 76 11.89 -10.31 3.58
CA PHE A 76 12.74 -11.41 3.12
C PHE A 76 12.99 -11.30 1.60
N ARG A 77 14.25 -11.11 1.16
CA ARG A 77 14.61 -10.98 -0.27
C ARG A 77 14.92 -12.32 -0.96
N GLY A 78 14.51 -13.44 -0.38
CA GLY A 78 14.73 -14.77 -0.98
C GLY A 78 16.20 -15.14 -1.23
N GLY A 79 17.17 -14.48 -0.58
CA GLY A 79 18.59 -14.73 -0.79
C GLY A 79 19.48 -14.16 0.34
N GLU A 80 20.55 -14.90 0.63
CA GLU A 80 21.60 -14.50 1.57
C GLU A 80 22.51 -13.42 0.93
N VAL A 81 22.81 -12.35 1.66
CA VAL A 81 23.78 -11.31 1.23
C VAL A 81 25.21 -11.71 1.63
N ARG A 82 25.34 -12.55 2.66
CA ARG A 82 26.56 -13.21 3.15
C ARG A 82 26.16 -14.56 3.76
N PRO A 83 27.05 -15.55 3.88
CA PRO A 83 26.71 -16.84 4.52
C PRO A 83 26.07 -16.62 5.90
N GLY A 84 24.82 -17.02 6.06
CA GLY A 84 24.05 -16.84 7.30
C GLY A 84 23.45 -15.44 7.54
N VAL A 85 23.54 -14.52 6.59
CA VAL A 85 22.91 -13.18 6.66
C VAL A 85 21.83 -13.06 5.59
N LEU A 86 20.58 -13.20 6.02
CA LEU A 86 19.40 -13.04 5.17
C LEU A 86 19.31 -11.59 4.64
N GLY A 87 19.16 -11.44 3.33
CA GLY A 87 18.92 -10.15 2.71
C GLY A 87 17.53 -9.65 3.03
N LEU A 88 17.47 -8.59 3.82
CA LEU A 88 16.24 -7.88 4.12
C LEU A 88 16.16 -6.68 3.17
N THR A 89 15.15 -6.65 2.31
CA THR A 89 14.88 -5.50 1.45
C THR A 89 14.05 -4.50 2.25
N PRO A 90 14.52 -3.26 2.41
CA PRO A 90 13.78 -2.26 3.17
C PRO A 90 12.48 -1.84 2.46
N ALA A 91 12.39 -1.99 1.15
CA ALA A 91 11.25 -1.53 0.34
C ALA A 91 10.60 -2.67 -0.45
N GLN A 92 9.26 -2.76 -0.37
CA GLN A 92 8.41 -3.60 -1.21
C GLN A 92 7.46 -2.73 -2.02
N HIS A 93 7.36 -3.03 -3.33
CA HIS A 93 6.44 -2.38 -4.24
C HIS A 93 5.36 -3.38 -4.67
N LEU A 94 4.10 -3.01 -4.53
CA LEU A 94 2.95 -3.79 -4.97
C LEU A 94 2.12 -2.92 -5.93
N LEU A 95 1.80 -3.47 -7.09
CA LEU A 95 0.88 -2.88 -8.05
C LEU A 95 -0.33 -3.80 -8.21
N VAL A 96 -1.51 -3.25 -8.02
CA VAL A 96 -2.80 -3.94 -8.11
C VAL A 96 -3.64 -3.24 -9.16
N PHE A 97 -4.21 -4.02 -10.06
CA PHE A 97 -5.16 -3.56 -11.07
C PHE A 97 -6.52 -4.16 -10.75
N GLY A 98 -7.54 -3.33 -10.68
CA GLY A 98 -8.92 -3.71 -10.42
C GLY A 98 -9.85 -3.17 -11.50
N LEU A 99 -10.81 -4.00 -11.89
CA LEU A 99 -11.93 -3.62 -12.74
C LEU A 99 -13.21 -3.93 -11.97
N ILE A 100 -13.99 -2.91 -11.69
CA ILE A 100 -15.22 -3.00 -10.90
C ILE A 100 -16.38 -2.68 -11.82
N PHE A 101 -17.35 -3.59 -11.90
CA PHE A 101 -18.61 -3.35 -12.61
C PHE A 101 -19.72 -3.18 -11.58
N THR A 102 -20.43 -2.06 -11.67
CA THR A 102 -21.64 -1.79 -10.92
C THR A 102 -22.81 -1.79 -11.90
N PHE A 103 -23.85 -2.55 -11.59
CA PHE A 103 -25.07 -2.62 -12.39
C PHE A 103 -26.18 -2.00 -11.54
N ASP A 104 -26.76 -0.90 -12.01
CA ASP A 104 -27.96 -0.33 -11.40
C ASP A 104 -29.17 -0.97 -12.13
N HIS A 105 -30.05 -1.64 -11.37
CA HIS A 105 -31.31 -2.24 -11.86
C HIS A 105 -32.49 -1.32 -11.53
#